data_AF-A0A0F9F0J1-F1
#
_entry.id   AF-A0A0F9F0J1-F1
#
_cell.length_a   1.000
_cell.length_b   1.000
_cell.length_c   1.000
_cell.angle_alpha   90.00
_cell.angle_beta   90.00
_cell.angle_gamma   90.00
#
_symmetry.space_group_name_H-M   'P 1'
#
loop_
_entity.id
_entity.type
_entity.pdbx_description
1 polymer ?
#
loop_
_entity_poly.entity_id
_entity_poly.type
_entity_poly.pdbx_seq_one_letter_code
_entity_poly.pdbx_strand_id
1 'polypeptide(L)'
;TGVFYNGQPHYFTTRDIFYIQGTGDGLFQPLRLSAKTGAQSIRGAVSVAGIGIFHTGPDGIYLFSSGSDQKITEQSMEPIFRGETKEGLPGVSDMSKSWLWAYQNHLYFGYVSSGFAYPANILVLNMETRRLNHYSYNDGSDIEVRAIQTDHTNNRLLVGDGAGFVRVIEDKSNTADESTAIPYSLQSKDFSLPTRKHFPRWMKYDVDASSATTCTGELLLDGAVHHTHTITGNRVTKRRLVGAGNGNKAAVRISGTGPVSIYTAESE
;
A
#
# COMPACT_ATOMS: atom_id res chain seq x y z
N THR A 1 -7.35 -20.37 -6.73
CA THR A 1 -6.04 -20.06 -6.12
C THR A 1 -5.76 -21.03 -4.99
N GLY A 2 -4.51 -21.41 -4.74
CA GLY A 2 -4.16 -22.35 -3.67
C GLY A 2 -2.99 -21.84 -2.85
N VAL A 3 -3.05 -22.01 -1.53
CA VAL A 3 -1.97 -21.62 -0.60
C VAL A 3 -1.81 -22.68 0.50
N PHE A 4 -0.62 -22.77 1.08
CA PHE A 4 -0.38 -23.55 2.28
C PHE A 4 -0.37 -22.65 3.50
N TYR A 5 -1.12 -23.01 4.53
CA TYR A 5 -1.12 -22.30 5.82
C TYR A 5 -1.04 -23.32 6.95
N ASN A 6 -0.07 -23.13 7.85
CA ASN A 6 0.24 -24.07 8.93
C ASN A 6 0.42 -25.53 8.43
N GLY A 7 1.09 -25.69 7.29
CA GLY A 7 1.33 -27.00 6.66
C GLY A 7 0.12 -27.61 5.95
N GLN A 8 -1.03 -26.93 5.94
CA GLN A 8 -2.26 -27.45 5.36
C GLN A 8 -2.65 -26.73 4.06
N PRO A 9 -3.03 -27.47 3.00
CA PRO A 9 -3.46 -26.88 1.74
C PRO A 9 -4.85 -26.27 1.86
N HIS A 10 -4.97 -25.05 1.37
CA HIS A 10 -6.24 -24.33 1.22
C HIS A 10 -6.47 -24.01 -0.25
N TYR A 11 -7.70 -24.18 -0.71
CA TYR A 11 -8.13 -23.88 -2.06
C TYR A 11 -9.21 -22.81 -2.08
N PHE A 12 -9.08 -21.85 -2.97
CA PHE A 12 -9.94 -20.69 -3.10
C PHE A 12 -10.64 -20.71 -4.46
N THR A 13 -11.96 -20.66 -4.44
CA THR A 13 -12.76 -20.21 -5.59
C THR A 13 -12.93 -18.69 -5.50
N THR A 14 -13.76 -18.08 -6.34
CA THR A 14 -14.10 -16.65 -6.22
C THR A 14 -15.08 -16.36 -5.07
N ARG A 15 -15.71 -17.39 -4.50
CA ARG A 15 -16.76 -17.26 -3.47
C ARG A 15 -16.45 -17.93 -2.15
N ASP A 16 -15.61 -18.96 -2.17
CA ASP A 16 -15.43 -19.87 -1.06
C ASP A 16 -13.96 -20.20 -0.83
N ILE A 17 -13.65 -20.54 0.43
CA ILE A 17 -12.39 -21.11 0.86
C ILE A 17 -12.65 -22.56 1.30
N PHE A 18 -11.80 -23.47 0.84
CA PHE A 18 -11.83 -24.88 1.20
C PHE A 18 -10.53 -25.25 1.89
N TYR A 19 -10.64 -25.99 2.98
CA TYR A 19 -9.55 -26.74 3.59
C TYR A 19 -9.46 -28.10 2.92
N ILE A 20 -8.27 -28.51 2.45
CA ILE A 20 -8.10 -29.79 1.79
C ILE A 20 -7.58 -30.80 2.81
N GLN A 21 -8.40 -31.78 3.18
CA GLN A 21 -8.06 -32.84 4.13
C GLN A 21 -7.99 -34.19 3.43
N GLY A 22 -7.04 -35.03 3.79
CA GLY A 22 -6.95 -36.38 3.26
C GLY A 22 -5.67 -37.09 3.69
N THR A 23 -5.62 -38.40 3.42
CA THR A 23 -4.44 -39.24 3.64
C THR A 23 -4.27 -40.19 2.46
N GLY A 24 -3.10 -40.22 1.83
CA GLY A 24 -2.81 -41.10 0.70
C GLY A 24 -3.24 -40.53 -0.65
N ASP A 25 -2.89 -41.26 -1.72
CA ASP A 25 -3.27 -40.91 -3.09
C ASP A 25 -4.79 -41.07 -3.30
N GLY A 26 -5.40 -40.11 -3.99
CA GLY A 26 -6.83 -40.12 -4.33
C GLY A 26 -7.84 -39.85 -3.19
N LEU A 27 -7.40 -39.69 -1.93
CA LEU A 27 -8.29 -39.53 -0.76
C LEU A 27 -8.31 -38.09 -0.20
N PHE A 28 -8.16 -37.08 -1.05
CA PHE A 28 -8.29 -35.68 -0.66
C PHE A 28 -9.72 -35.19 -0.85
N GLN A 29 -10.30 -34.62 0.20
CA GLN A 29 -11.63 -34.03 0.20
C GLN A 29 -11.58 -32.53 0.54
N PRO A 30 -12.29 -31.69 -0.22
CA PRO A 30 -12.42 -30.27 0.12
C PRO A 30 -13.50 -30.08 1.19
N LEU A 31 -13.12 -29.50 2.32
CA LEU A 31 -14.04 -29.06 3.37
C LEU A 31 -14.26 -27.56 3.24
N ARG A 32 -15.49 -27.15 2.91
CA ARG A 32 -15.86 -25.74 2.79
C ARG A 32 -15.78 -25.07 4.17
N LEU A 33 -15.08 -23.94 4.23
CA LEU A 33 -14.93 -23.13 5.43
C LEU A 33 -15.97 -21.99 5.45
N SER A 34 -16.21 -21.40 6.62
CA SER A 34 -17.15 -20.28 6.82
C SER A 34 -16.56 -18.93 6.40
N ALA A 35 -15.95 -18.90 5.22
CA ALA A 35 -15.46 -17.67 4.59
C ALA A 35 -16.62 -16.83 4.05
N LYS A 36 -16.47 -15.51 4.05
CA LYS A 36 -17.42 -14.57 3.45
C LYS A 36 -17.26 -14.52 1.92
N THR A 37 -16.03 -14.73 1.44
CA THR A 37 -15.71 -14.69 0.02
C THR A 37 -14.47 -15.54 -0.31
N GLY A 38 -14.16 -15.67 -1.60
CA GLY A 38 -12.97 -16.37 -2.08
C GLY A 38 -11.87 -15.41 -2.54
N ALA A 39 -10.98 -15.88 -3.43
CA ALA A 39 -9.94 -15.07 -4.05
C ALA A 39 -10.35 -14.68 -5.48
N GLN A 40 -10.24 -13.40 -5.82
CA GLN A 40 -10.65 -12.91 -7.15
C GLN A 40 -9.60 -13.11 -8.25
N SER A 41 -8.35 -13.40 -7.90
CA SER A 41 -7.27 -13.61 -8.87
C SER A 41 -6.42 -14.83 -8.53
N ILE A 42 -5.67 -15.31 -9.52
CA ILE A 42 -4.77 -16.46 -9.37
C ILE A 42 -3.66 -16.22 -8.34
N ARG A 43 -3.28 -14.97 -8.11
CA ARG A 43 -2.35 -14.51 -7.06
C ARG A 43 -3.07 -13.73 -5.96
N GLY A 44 -4.37 -13.94 -5.82
CA GLY A 44 -5.24 -13.20 -4.93
C GLY A 44 -5.29 -13.76 -3.52
N ALA A 45 -4.36 -14.63 -3.13
CA ALA A 45 -4.25 -15.12 -1.77
C ALA A 45 -2.78 -15.35 -1.40
N VAL A 46 -2.42 -15.03 -0.15
CA VAL A 46 -1.10 -15.28 0.42
C VAL A 46 -1.23 -15.65 1.89
N SER A 47 -0.52 -16.69 2.31
CA SER A 47 -0.45 -17.08 3.71
C SER A 47 0.70 -16.38 4.42
N VAL A 48 0.45 -15.96 5.67
CA VAL A 48 1.45 -15.34 6.54
C VAL A 48 1.49 -16.11 7.84
N ALA A 49 2.65 -16.70 8.13
CA ALA A 49 2.86 -17.51 9.32
C ALA A 49 2.51 -16.72 10.60
N GLY A 50 1.71 -17.33 11.48
CA GLY A 50 1.28 -16.71 12.73
C GLY A 50 0.17 -15.65 12.60
N ILE A 51 -0.26 -15.29 11.38
CA ILE A 51 -1.30 -14.28 11.14
C ILE A 51 -2.55 -14.91 10.52
N GLY A 52 -2.42 -15.57 9.37
CA GLY A 52 -3.55 -16.12 8.63
C GLY A 52 -3.35 -16.11 7.12
N ILE A 53 -4.45 -16.19 6.37
CA ILE A 53 -4.43 -16.10 4.92
C ILE A 53 -5.08 -14.78 4.50
N PHE A 54 -4.30 -13.90 3.88
CA PHE A 54 -4.86 -12.73 3.22
C PHE A 54 -5.37 -13.11 1.84
N HIS A 55 -6.53 -12.61 1.43
CA HIS A 55 -7.08 -12.83 0.09
C HIS A 55 -7.88 -11.64 -0.44
N THR A 56 -8.00 -11.54 -1.76
CA THR A 56 -8.78 -10.52 -2.46
C THR A 56 -10.23 -10.96 -2.58
N GLY A 57 -11.14 -10.19 -1.99
CA GLY A 57 -12.57 -10.29 -2.25
C GLY A 57 -13.03 -9.36 -3.37
N PRO A 58 -14.31 -9.39 -3.75
CA PRO A 58 -14.87 -8.52 -4.80
C PRO A 58 -14.81 -7.03 -4.45
N ASP A 59 -14.70 -6.69 -3.17
CA ASP A 59 -14.86 -5.34 -2.63
C ASP A 59 -13.80 -4.97 -1.57
N GLY A 60 -12.70 -5.71 -1.50
CA GLY A 60 -11.69 -5.49 -0.47
C GLY A 60 -10.66 -6.58 -0.32
N ILE A 61 -9.78 -6.40 0.65
CA ILE A 61 -8.86 -7.43 1.12
C ILE A 61 -9.43 -8.01 2.42
N TYR A 62 -9.36 -9.33 2.53
CA TYR A 62 -9.86 -10.10 3.65
C TYR A 62 -8.72 -10.87 4.30
N LEU A 63 -8.81 -11.07 5.60
CA LEU A 63 -7.95 -11.94 6.38
C LEU A 63 -8.80 -13.11 6.89
N PHE A 64 -8.53 -14.29 6.37
CA PHE A 64 -9.07 -15.54 6.87
C PHE A 64 -8.17 -16.04 8.01
N SER A 65 -8.73 -16.08 9.22
CA SER A 65 -8.05 -16.61 10.40
C SER A 65 -9.07 -17.27 11.33
N SER A 66 -8.64 -18.33 12.03
CA SER A 66 -9.48 -19.04 13.02
C SER A 66 -10.87 -19.44 12.51
N GLY A 67 -10.98 -19.80 11.22
CA GLY A 67 -12.23 -20.27 10.61
C GLY A 67 -13.18 -19.19 10.11
N SER A 68 -12.81 -17.90 10.13
CA SER A 68 -13.66 -16.80 9.69
C SER A 68 -12.91 -15.69 8.93
N ASP A 69 -13.65 -14.94 8.12
CA ASP A 69 -13.15 -13.80 7.34
C ASP A 69 -13.41 -12.45 8.00
N GLN A 70 -12.34 -11.66 8.14
CA GLN A 70 -12.39 -10.25 8.47
C GLN A 70 -12.00 -9.40 7.26
N LYS A 71 -12.86 -8.46 6.85
CA LYS A 71 -12.52 -7.47 5.82
C LYS A 71 -11.60 -6.42 6.44
N ILE A 72 -10.33 -6.36 6.02
CA ILE A 72 -9.34 -5.46 6.62
C ILE A 72 -9.35 -4.06 6.00
N THR A 73 -10.06 -3.88 4.88
CA THR A 73 -10.10 -2.62 4.12
C THR A 73 -11.38 -1.81 4.33
N GLU A 74 -12.29 -2.28 5.19
CA GLU A 74 -13.63 -1.70 5.38
C GLU A 74 -13.60 -0.23 5.84
N GLN A 75 -12.77 0.10 6.83
CA GLN A 75 -12.86 1.40 7.50
C GLN A 75 -12.26 2.58 6.72
N SER A 76 -11.29 2.34 5.83
CA SER A 76 -10.48 3.44 5.27
C SER A 76 -10.29 3.38 3.75
N MET A 77 -10.53 2.22 3.13
CA MET A 77 -10.21 1.99 1.72
C MET A 77 -11.43 1.56 0.91
N GLU A 78 -12.61 1.46 1.51
CA GLU A 78 -13.80 1.01 0.79
C GLU A 78 -14.08 1.75 -0.53
N PRO A 79 -13.93 3.10 -0.62
CA PRO A 79 -14.16 3.81 -1.88
C PRO A 79 -13.25 3.33 -3.03
N ILE A 80 -11.96 3.08 -2.77
CA ILE A 80 -11.06 2.63 -3.83
C ILE A 80 -11.42 1.23 -4.32
N PHE A 81 -11.89 0.34 -3.43
CA PHE A 81 -12.36 -0.99 -3.82
C PHE A 81 -13.70 -0.98 -4.54
N ARG A 82 -14.44 0.14 -4.49
CA ARG A 82 -15.66 0.39 -5.28
C ARG A 82 -15.37 1.11 -6.61
N GLY A 83 -14.10 1.28 -6.95
CA GLY A 83 -13.66 1.95 -8.19
C GLY A 83 -13.63 3.47 -8.10
N GLU A 84 -13.84 4.05 -6.91
CA GLU A 84 -13.79 5.50 -6.72
C GLU A 84 -12.36 5.96 -6.46
N THR A 85 -11.90 6.96 -7.21
CA THR A 85 -10.65 7.65 -6.90
C THR A 85 -10.83 8.50 -5.65
N LYS A 86 -10.00 8.28 -4.63
CA LYS A 86 -10.09 9.01 -3.37
C LYS A 86 -8.73 9.53 -2.93
N GLU A 87 -8.64 10.86 -2.75
CA GLU A 87 -7.42 11.55 -2.28
C GLU A 87 -6.18 11.15 -3.11
N GLY A 88 -6.33 11.10 -4.44
CA GLY A 88 -5.26 10.72 -5.37
C GLY A 88 -4.93 9.22 -5.40
N LEU A 89 -5.62 8.37 -4.64
CA LEU A 89 -5.56 6.90 -4.85
C LEU A 89 -6.51 6.55 -6.00
N PRO A 90 -6.01 5.98 -7.09
CA PRO A 90 -6.88 5.47 -8.15
C PRO A 90 -7.78 4.35 -7.61
N GLY A 91 -9.04 4.31 -8.03
CA GLY A 91 -9.94 3.21 -7.73
C GLY A 91 -9.53 1.92 -8.43
N VAL A 92 -9.84 0.78 -7.80
CA VAL A 92 -9.67 -0.56 -8.38
C VAL A 92 -10.69 -0.74 -9.50
N SER A 93 -10.22 -1.03 -10.71
CA SER A 93 -11.06 -1.31 -11.87
C SER A 93 -11.24 -2.80 -12.13
N ASP A 94 -10.23 -3.62 -11.82
CA ASP A 94 -10.24 -5.07 -12.08
C ASP A 94 -9.48 -5.85 -10.99
N MET A 95 -10.22 -6.62 -10.19
CA MET A 95 -9.64 -7.47 -9.17
C MET A 95 -9.04 -8.77 -9.73
N SER A 96 -9.44 -9.20 -10.93
CA SER A 96 -9.05 -10.50 -11.50
C SER A 96 -7.57 -10.59 -11.85
N LYS A 97 -6.93 -9.45 -12.07
CA LYS A 97 -5.49 -9.31 -12.35
C LYS A 97 -4.69 -8.71 -11.20
N SER A 98 -5.36 -8.38 -10.10
CA SER A 98 -4.70 -7.91 -8.89
C SER A 98 -3.91 -9.05 -8.24
N TRP A 99 -2.95 -8.74 -7.38
CA TRP A 99 -2.16 -9.74 -6.67
C TRP A 99 -1.90 -9.33 -5.23
N LEU A 100 -1.72 -10.34 -4.38
CA LEU A 100 -1.24 -10.19 -3.01
C LEU A 100 0.12 -10.86 -2.87
N TRP A 101 1.01 -10.23 -2.11
CA TRP A 101 2.30 -10.78 -1.80
C TRP A 101 2.73 -10.38 -0.39
N ALA A 102 3.27 -11.33 0.37
CA ALA A 102 3.81 -11.06 1.69
C ALA A 102 5.33 -11.11 1.63
N TYR A 103 5.98 -10.07 2.14
CA TYR A 103 7.42 -10.00 2.20
C TYR A 103 7.85 -9.26 3.46
N GLN A 104 8.67 -9.92 4.27
CA GLN A 104 9.03 -9.45 5.61
C GLN A 104 7.76 -9.08 6.42
N ASN A 105 7.70 -7.89 7.02
CA ASN A 105 6.58 -7.41 7.82
C ASN A 105 5.54 -6.61 7.01
N HIS A 106 5.48 -6.83 5.69
CA HIS A 106 4.62 -6.08 4.78
C HIS A 106 3.75 -7.00 3.92
N LEU A 107 2.51 -6.59 3.72
CA LEU A 107 1.58 -7.16 2.75
C LEU A 107 1.42 -6.18 1.59
N TYR A 108 1.84 -6.60 0.41
CA TYR A 108 1.75 -5.86 -0.84
C TYR A 108 0.48 -6.28 -1.57
N PHE A 109 -0.26 -5.30 -2.06
CA PHE A 109 -1.43 -5.46 -2.89
C PHE A 109 -1.27 -4.63 -4.15
N GLY A 110 -0.94 -5.29 -5.26
CA GLY A 110 -0.95 -4.67 -6.57
C GLY A 110 -2.35 -4.74 -7.16
N TYR A 111 -2.88 -3.61 -7.60
CA TYR A 111 -4.21 -3.55 -8.20
C TYR A 111 -4.25 -2.75 -9.50
N VAL A 112 -5.19 -3.14 -10.37
CA VAL A 112 -5.45 -2.48 -11.64
C VAL A 112 -6.37 -1.29 -11.38
N SER A 113 -6.00 -0.12 -11.88
CA SER A 113 -6.87 1.05 -11.93
C SER A 113 -7.26 1.38 -13.37
N SER A 114 -8.20 2.32 -13.56
CA SER A 114 -8.58 2.78 -14.89
C SER A 114 -7.36 3.20 -15.72
N GLY A 115 -7.30 2.77 -16.98
CA GLY A 115 -6.20 3.06 -17.90
C GLY A 115 -5.09 1.99 -17.95
N PHE A 116 -5.09 1.02 -17.04
CA PHE A 116 -4.08 -0.05 -17.00
C PHE A 116 -4.69 -1.43 -17.27
N ALA A 117 -3.90 -2.30 -17.86
CA ALA A 117 -4.22 -3.70 -18.09
C ALA A 117 -3.74 -4.60 -16.95
N TYR A 118 -2.75 -4.16 -16.16
CA TYR A 118 -2.14 -4.86 -15.03
C TYR A 118 -1.88 -3.89 -13.86
N PRO A 119 -1.51 -4.40 -12.68
CA PRO A 119 -1.25 -3.54 -11.53
C PRO A 119 -0.15 -2.49 -11.74
N ALA A 120 -0.54 -1.22 -11.78
CA ALA A 120 0.37 -0.07 -11.76
C ALA A 120 0.38 0.65 -10.39
N ASN A 121 -0.58 0.31 -9.53
CA ASN A 121 -0.72 0.87 -8.19
C ASN A 121 -0.54 -0.23 -7.15
N ILE A 122 0.26 0.06 -6.12
CA ILE A 122 0.57 -0.90 -5.07
C ILE A 122 0.25 -0.29 -3.71
N LEU A 123 -0.60 -0.97 -2.94
CA LEU A 123 -0.80 -0.67 -1.52
C LEU A 123 0.08 -1.59 -0.69
N VAL A 124 0.77 -1.05 0.28
CA VAL A 124 1.65 -1.80 1.19
C VAL A 124 1.17 -1.59 2.60
N LEU A 125 0.64 -2.66 3.20
CA LEU A 125 0.23 -2.68 4.60
C LEU A 125 1.40 -3.20 5.44
N ASN A 126 1.91 -2.36 6.32
CA ASN A 126 2.80 -2.81 7.38
C ASN A 126 1.97 -3.57 8.43
N MET A 127 2.29 -4.85 8.64
CA MET A 127 1.44 -5.75 9.44
C MET A 127 1.51 -5.47 10.94
N GLU A 128 2.62 -4.90 11.41
CA GLU A 128 2.83 -4.52 12.81
C GLU A 128 2.17 -3.19 13.15
N THR A 129 2.47 -2.13 12.39
CA THR A 129 1.95 -0.78 12.63
C THR A 129 0.55 -0.56 12.07
N ARG A 130 0.06 -1.50 11.24
CA ARG A 130 -1.21 -1.41 10.49
C ARG A 130 -1.32 -0.17 9.59
N ARG A 131 -0.18 0.44 9.26
CA ARG A 131 -0.12 1.58 8.35
C ARG A 131 -0.14 1.12 6.90
N LEU A 132 -0.92 1.82 6.08
CA LEU A 132 -1.04 1.58 4.65
C LEU A 132 -0.34 2.69 3.89
N ASN A 133 0.60 2.30 3.03
CA ASN A 133 1.30 3.19 2.12
C ASN A 133 0.87 2.88 0.69
N HIS A 134 0.81 3.89 -0.17
CA HIS A 134 0.57 3.72 -1.60
C HIS A 134 1.86 4.03 -2.36
N TYR A 135 2.19 3.18 -3.31
CA TYR A 135 3.34 3.31 -4.19
C TYR A 135 2.86 3.24 -5.64
N SER A 136 3.43 4.13 -6.45
CA SER A 136 3.44 4.06 -7.91
C SER A 136 4.89 3.97 -8.34
N TYR A 137 5.24 2.95 -9.13
CA TYR A 137 6.59 2.79 -9.68
C TYR A 137 6.62 3.38 -11.09
N ASN A 138 7.59 4.26 -11.34
CA ASN A 138 7.71 5.00 -12.59
C ASN A 138 9.20 5.30 -12.86
N ASP A 139 9.64 5.13 -14.10
CA ASP A 139 11.01 5.37 -14.60
C ASP A 139 11.04 6.47 -15.70
N GLY A 140 10.10 7.40 -15.64
CA GLY A 140 9.71 8.29 -16.72
C GLY A 140 8.41 7.84 -17.41
N SER A 141 7.98 6.61 -17.17
CA SER A 141 6.70 6.05 -17.62
C SER A 141 6.06 5.18 -16.55
N ASP A 142 4.73 5.00 -16.61
CA ASP A 142 4.03 4.15 -15.64
C ASP A 142 4.39 2.68 -15.84
N ILE A 143 4.78 2.00 -14.76
CA ILE A 143 5.21 0.60 -14.79
C ILE A 143 4.05 -0.31 -14.38
N GLU A 144 3.62 -1.15 -15.31
CA GLU A 144 2.66 -2.22 -15.06
C GLU A 144 3.34 -3.50 -14.54
N VAL A 145 3.15 -3.80 -13.26
CA VAL A 145 3.71 -4.98 -12.57
C VAL A 145 2.86 -6.22 -12.84
N ARG A 146 3.41 -7.13 -13.66
CA ARG A 146 2.74 -8.39 -14.05
C ARG A 146 3.10 -9.57 -13.17
N ALA A 147 4.31 -9.55 -12.62
CA ALA A 147 4.81 -10.60 -11.77
C ALA A 147 5.48 -10.00 -10.54
N ILE A 148 5.37 -10.70 -9.43
CA ILE A 148 6.07 -10.42 -8.18
C ILE A 148 6.62 -11.74 -7.64
N GLN A 149 7.82 -11.69 -7.06
CA GLN A 149 8.44 -12.85 -6.44
C GLN A 149 9.46 -12.41 -5.39
N THR A 150 9.62 -13.23 -4.34
CA THR A 150 10.72 -13.07 -3.40
C THR A 150 11.93 -13.87 -3.85
N ASP A 151 13.08 -13.21 -3.96
CA ASP A 151 14.37 -13.88 -4.02
C ASP A 151 14.83 -14.14 -2.60
N HIS A 152 14.60 -15.38 -2.15
CA HIS A 152 14.92 -15.82 -0.79
C HIS A 152 16.42 -15.88 -0.52
N THR A 153 17.26 -16.06 -1.55
CA THR A 153 18.71 -16.14 -1.39
C THR A 153 19.30 -14.77 -1.06
N ASN A 154 18.85 -13.74 -1.77
CA ASN A 154 19.37 -12.38 -1.61
C ASN A 154 18.49 -11.49 -0.73
N ASN A 155 17.40 -12.04 -0.15
CA ASN A 155 16.41 -11.31 0.64
C ASN A 155 15.97 -10.01 -0.04
N ARG A 156 15.39 -10.13 -1.25
CA ARG A 156 14.87 -8.99 -2.02
C ARG A 156 13.53 -9.31 -2.67
N LEU A 157 12.73 -8.26 -2.85
CA LEU A 157 11.45 -8.33 -3.56
C LEU A 157 11.65 -7.91 -5.01
N LEU A 158 11.33 -8.82 -5.93
CA LEU A 158 11.48 -8.64 -7.37
C LEU A 158 10.11 -8.47 -8.02
N VAL A 159 10.02 -7.56 -8.98
CA VAL A 159 8.85 -7.39 -9.84
C VAL A 159 9.25 -7.50 -11.31
N GLY A 160 8.37 -8.10 -12.10
CA GLY A 160 8.49 -8.16 -13.56
C GLY A 160 7.46 -7.26 -14.22
N ASP A 161 7.91 -6.42 -15.16
CA ASP A 161 7.03 -5.52 -15.91
C ASP A 161 6.57 -6.11 -17.26
N GLY A 162 5.75 -5.34 -17.99
CA GLY A 162 5.25 -5.74 -19.30
C GLY A 162 6.28 -5.72 -20.44
N ALA A 163 7.42 -5.05 -20.24
CA ALA A 163 8.51 -4.96 -21.22
C ALA A 163 9.57 -6.06 -21.04
N GLY A 164 9.46 -6.87 -19.98
CA GLY A 164 10.35 -7.98 -19.69
C GLY A 164 11.50 -7.63 -18.76
N PHE A 165 11.51 -6.44 -18.15
CA PHE A 165 12.49 -6.09 -17.13
C PHE A 165 12.12 -6.70 -15.78
N VAL A 166 13.15 -7.06 -15.02
CA VAL A 166 13.05 -7.47 -13.62
C VAL A 166 13.64 -6.37 -12.76
N ARG A 167 12.87 -5.88 -11.79
CA ARG A 167 13.20 -4.72 -10.95
C ARG A 167 13.18 -5.12 -9.48
N VAL A 168 14.04 -4.48 -8.68
CA VAL A 168 14.02 -4.60 -7.21
C VAL A 168 13.22 -3.42 -6.66
N ILE A 169 12.21 -3.69 -5.83
CA ILE A 169 11.32 -2.63 -5.29
C ILE A 169 11.48 -2.34 -3.80
N GLU A 170 12.33 -3.13 -3.12
CA GLU A 170 12.61 -2.99 -1.68
C GLU A 170 14.12 -3.00 -1.46
N ASP A 171 14.78 -1.95 -1.94
CA ASP A 171 16.21 -1.73 -1.70
C ASP A 171 16.45 -0.40 -0.99
N LYS A 172 16.67 -0.47 0.32
CA LYS A 172 16.93 0.72 1.16
C LYS A 172 18.30 1.35 0.89
N SER A 173 19.21 0.64 0.22
CA SER A 173 20.56 1.14 -0.08
C SER A 173 20.62 1.99 -1.35
N ASN A 174 19.62 1.85 -2.22
CA ASN A 174 19.53 2.61 -3.47
C ASN A 174 18.69 3.87 -3.28
N THR A 175 19.34 5.03 -3.43
CA THR A 175 18.71 6.35 -3.29
C THR A 175 18.74 7.17 -4.59
N ALA A 176 19.29 6.60 -5.65
CA ALA A 176 19.40 7.19 -6.97
C ALA A 176 19.24 6.11 -8.05
N ASP A 177 18.73 6.52 -9.21
CA ASP A 177 18.70 5.74 -10.44
C ASP A 177 19.67 6.38 -11.44
N GLU A 178 20.82 5.72 -11.69
CA GLU A 178 21.90 6.23 -12.56
C GLU A 178 22.32 7.69 -12.28
N SER A 179 22.44 8.08 -11.00
CA SER A 179 22.74 9.46 -10.54
C SER A 179 21.57 10.45 -10.61
N THR A 180 20.39 10.02 -11.06
CA THR A 180 19.14 10.77 -10.93
C THR A 180 18.52 10.49 -9.58
N ALA A 181 18.30 11.53 -8.77
CA ALA A 181 17.69 11.36 -7.45
C ALA A 181 16.20 10.97 -7.60
N ILE A 182 15.81 9.86 -6.97
CA ILE A 182 14.44 9.33 -7.05
C ILE A 182 13.50 10.28 -6.29
N PRO A 183 12.45 10.81 -6.93
CA PRO A 183 11.47 11.64 -6.25
C PRO A 183 10.58 10.80 -5.33
N TYR A 184 10.29 11.32 -4.15
CA TYR A 184 9.34 10.73 -3.21
C TYR A 184 8.27 11.74 -2.80
N SER A 185 7.12 11.21 -2.39
CA SER A 185 6.03 11.99 -1.82
C SER A 185 5.30 11.12 -0.79
N LEU A 186 5.22 11.60 0.44
CA LEU A 186 4.47 11.02 1.53
C LEU A 186 3.36 11.98 1.91
N GLN A 187 2.11 11.52 1.95
CA GLN A 187 0.98 12.37 2.33
C GLN A 187 0.16 11.71 3.44
N SER A 188 -0.13 12.45 4.51
CA SER A 188 -1.15 12.07 5.47
C SER A 188 -2.53 12.21 4.82
N LYS A 189 -3.33 11.16 4.90
CA LYS A 189 -4.73 11.18 4.47
C LYS A 189 -5.56 11.13 5.73
N ASP A 190 -5.80 12.31 6.30
CA ASP A 190 -6.57 12.42 7.53
C ASP A 190 -8.07 12.39 7.19
N PHE A 191 -8.76 11.34 7.63
CA PHE A 191 -10.19 11.16 7.41
C PHE A 191 -10.97 11.83 8.55
N SER A 192 -10.83 13.14 8.70
CA SER A 192 -11.53 13.85 9.76
C SER A 192 -13.05 13.88 9.53
N LEU A 193 -13.81 13.87 10.62
CA LEU A 193 -15.26 14.08 10.60
C LEU A 193 -15.61 15.41 9.91
N PRO A 194 -16.54 15.43 8.94
CA PRO A 194 -16.83 16.58 8.07
C PRO A 194 -17.47 17.79 8.78
N THR A 195 -17.68 17.72 10.10
CA THR A 195 -18.51 18.69 10.83
C THR A 195 -17.81 19.99 11.18
N ARG A 196 -16.48 20.11 11.02
CA ARG A 196 -15.73 21.34 11.32
C ARG A 196 -14.68 21.61 10.26
N LYS A 197 -14.58 22.87 9.84
CA LYS A 197 -13.47 23.34 9.01
C LYS A 197 -12.16 23.27 9.79
N HIS A 198 -11.09 22.90 9.12
CA HIS A 198 -9.72 22.92 9.63
C HIS A 198 -9.10 24.29 9.43
N PHE A 199 -8.45 24.80 10.48
CA PHE A 199 -7.78 26.10 10.51
C PHE A 199 -6.37 25.96 11.10
N PRO A 200 -5.48 25.15 10.48
CA PRO A 200 -4.14 24.96 11.01
C PRO A 200 -3.39 26.29 10.97
N ARG A 201 -2.93 26.73 12.14
CA ARG A 201 -2.15 27.96 12.31
C ARG A 201 -0.67 27.70 12.16
N TRP A 202 -0.22 26.49 12.50
CA TRP A 202 1.18 26.11 12.43
C TRP A 202 1.37 24.70 11.89
N MET A 203 2.47 24.52 11.17
CA MET A 203 2.98 23.22 10.74
C MET A 203 4.29 22.91 11.45
N LYS A 204 4.50 21.65 11.82
CA LYS A 204 5.77 21.19 12.35
C LYS A 204 6.18 19.89 11.66
N TYR A 205 7.42 19.86 11.21
CA TYR A 205 8.02 18.73 10.51
C TYR A 205 9.22 18.26 11.31
N ASP A 206 9.16 17.05 11.86
CA ASP A 206 10.32 16.38 12.42
C ASP A 206 10.90 15.46 11.34
N VAL A 207 11.76 16.05 10.52
CA VAL A 207 12.36 15.42 9.34
C VAL A 207 13.85 15.69 9.36
N ASP A 208 14.64 14.64 9.20
CA ASP A 208 16.06 14.75 8.86
C ASP A 208 16.20 14.78 7.34
N ALA A 209 16.58 15.95 6.82
CA ALA A 209 16.81 16.23 5.42
C ALA A 209 18.25 16.71 5.18
N SER A 210 19.21 16.36 6.05
CA SER A 210 20.61 16.80 5.91
C SER A 210 21.27 16.27 4.64
N SER A 211 20.82 15.12 4.16
CA SER A 211 21.34 14.44 2.97
C SER A 211 20.39 14.52 1.77
N ALA A 212 19.27 15.22 1.91
CA ALA A 212 18.30 15.37 0.83
C ALA A 212 18.78 16.40 -0.18
N THR A 213 18.53 16.15 -1.47
CA THR A 213 18.71 17.16 -2.51
C THR A 213 17.61 18.21 -2.41
N THR A 214 16.37 17.75 -2.19
CA THR A 214 15.22 18.61 -1.90
C THR A 214 14.33 17.94 -0.86
N CYS A 215 13.73 18.74 0.01
CA CYS A 215 12.68 18.28 0.92
C CYS A 215 11.70 19.44 1.18
N THR A 216 10.42 19.18 0.97
CA THR A 216 9.36 20.17 1.00
C THR A 216 8.20 19.63 1.81
N GLY A 217 7.79 20.37 2.83
CA GLY A 217 6.55 20.14 3.56
C GLY A 217 5.43 21.00 3.00
N GLU A 218 4.29 20.40 2.69
CA GLU A 218 3.10 21.08 2.16
C GLU A 218 1.92 20.83 3.10
N LEU A 219 1.14 21.88 3.35
CA LEU A 219 -0.20 21.75 3.90
C LEU A 219 -1.19 21.77 2.73
N LEU A 220 -2.04 20.77 2.66
CA LEU A 220 -3.13 20.69 1.71
C LEU A 220 -4.45 20.94 2.41
N LEU A 221 -5.24 21.85 1.85
CA LEU A 221 -6.62 22.10 2.25
C LEU A 221 -7.53 21.76 1.07
N ASP A 222 -8.52 20.90 1.29
CA ASP A 222 -9.46 20.44 0.26
C ASP A 222 -8.79 19.92 -1.02
N GLY A 223 -7.63 19.26 -0.87
CA GLY A 223 -6.87 18.67 -1.97
C GLY A 223 -5.93 19.63 -2.71
N ALA A 224 -5.97 20.93 -2.41
CA ALA A 224 -5.07 21.93 -2.98
C ALA A 224 -3.94 22.27 -2.02
N VAL A 225 -2.73 22.51 -2.56
CA VAL A 225 -1.59 23.00 -1.77
C VAL A 225 -1.92 24.42 -1.28
N HIS A 226 -2.05 24.57 0.03
CA HIS A 226 -2.34 25.84 0.67
C HIS A 226 -1.07 26.58 1.10
N HIS A 227 -0.07 25.83 1.59
CA HIS A 227 1.21 26.41 1.99
C HIS A 227 2.34 25.43 1.78
N THR A 228 3.52 25.96 1.44
CA THR A 228 4.74 25.19 1.15
C THR A 228 5.87 25.64 2.07
N HIS A 229 6.69 24.70 2.54
CA HIS A 229 7.78 24.91 3.48
C HIS A 229 9.02 24.13 3.04
N THR A 230 10.15 24.80 2.80
CA THR A 230 11.42 24.12 2.49
C THR A 230 12.08 23.56 3.74
N ILE A 231 12.30 22.25 3.79
CA ILE A 231 12.89 21.54 4.92
C ILE A 231 14.36 21.27 4.60
N THR A 232 15.26 21.68 5.49
CA THR A 232 16.70 21.50 5.35
C THR A 232 17.31 21.12 6.70
N GLY A 233 18.50 20.50 6.66
CA GLY A 233 19.26 20.14 7.85
C GLY A 233 18.67 18.97 8.65
N ASN A 234 19.17 18.79 9.86
CA ASN A 234 18.81 17.68 10.73
C ASN A 234 17.66 18.08 11.68
N ARG A 235 16.54 17.33 11.63
CA ARG A 235 15.40 17.36 12.55
C ARG A 235 15.00 18.76 13.01
N VAL A 236 14.63 19.61 12.06
CA VAL A 236 14.18 20.99 12.37
C VAL A 236 12.73 21.00 12.82
N THR A 237 12.49 20.73 14.10
CA THR A 237 11.15 20.67 14.73
C THR A 237 10.52 22.03 15.02
N LYS A 238 10.94 23.10 14.32
CA LYS A 238 10.39 24.45 14.53
C LYS A 238 9.00 24.54 13.92
N ARG A 239 8.08 25.17 14.65
CA ARG A 239 6.75 25.51 14.15
C ARG A 239 6.88 26.56 13.04
N ARG A 240 6.17 26.34 11.95
CA ARG A 240 6.16 27.20 10.76
C ARG A 240 4.76 27.77 10.59
N LEU A 241 4.68 29.09 10.45
CA LEU A 241 3.40 29.78 10.35
C LEU A 241 2.70 29.40 9.04
N VAL A 242 1.42 29.07 9.13
CA VAL A 242 0.55 28.91 7.97
C VAL A 242 -0.18 30.24 7.74
N GLY A 243 -0.30 30.64 6.47
CA GLY A 243 -1.15 31.76 6.06
C GLY A 243 -2.62 31.57 6.47
N ALA A 244 -3.42 32.64 6.39
CA ALA A 244 -4.84 32.54 6.68
C ALA A 244 -5.54 31.65 5.64
N GLY A 245 -6.28 30.63 6.10
CA GLY A 245 -7.04 29.72 5.25
C GLY A 245 -7.90 28.76 6.06
N ASN A 246 -8.88 28.16 5.39
CA ASN A 246 -9.67 27.06 5.96
C ASN A 246 -10.05 26.06 4.88
N GLY A 247 -10.24 24.81 5.29
CA GLY A 247 -10.70 23.74 4.42
C GLY A 247 -11.57 22.75 5.17
N ASN A 248 -12.41 22.00 4.46
CA ASN A 248 -13.17 20.90 5.05
C ASN A 248 -12.27 19.68 5.33
N LYS A 249 -11.14 19.58 4.63
CA LYS A 249 -10.11 18.56 4.83
C LYS A 249 -8.74 19.19 4.98
N ALA A 250 -7.91 18.59 5.83
CA ALA A 250 -6.50 18.93 5.97
C ALA A 250 -5.64 17.68 5.74
N ALA A 251 -4.56 17.84 4.99
CA ALA A 251 -3.55 16.81 4.76
C ALA A 251 -2.16 17.43 4.79
N VAL A 252 -1.19 16.67 5.24
CA VAL A 252 0.22 17.09 5.26
C VAL A 252 0.97 16.24 4.26
N ARG A 253 1.66 16.87 3.31
CA ARG A 253 2.53 16.17 2.37
C ARG A 253 3.98 16.54 2.62
N ILE A 254 4.87 15.56 2.54
CA ILE A 254 6.31 15.76 2.50
C ILE A 254 6.80 15.15 1.19
N SER A 255 7.41 15.95 0.34
CA SER A 255 7.93 15.52 -0.96
C SER A 255 9.35 16.01 -1.18
N GLY A 256 10.09 15.36 -2.07
CA GLY A 256 11.46 15.76 -2.34
C GLY A 256 12.24 14.71 -3.12
N THR A 257 13.56 14.84 -3.08
CA THR A 257 14.52 13.95 -3.73
C THR A 257 15.70 13.69 -2.79
N GLY A 258 16.24 12.47 -2.87
CA GLY A 258 17.35 12.02 -2.03
C GLY A 258 16.92 11.49 -0.66
N PRO A 259 17.87 10.99 0.15
CA PRO A 259 17.59 10.35 1.43
C PRO A 259 16.96 11.31 2.45
N VAL A 260 15.86 10.90 3.07
CA VAL A 260 15.25 11.57 4.23
C VAL A 260 14.80 10.57 5.28
N SER A 261 14.80 11.01 6.54
CA SER A 261 14.11 10.31 7.63
C SER A 261 12.97 11.18 8.14
N ILE A 262 11.73 10.69 8.02
CA ILE A 262 10.53 11.40 8.47
C ILE A 262 10.07 10.75 9.77
N TYR A 263 10.09 11.50 10.87
CA TYR A 263 9.69 11.03 12.20
C TYR A 263 8.24 11.39 12.51
N THR A 264 7.88 12.65 12.29
CA THR A 264 6.50 13.14 12.44
C THR A 264 6.24 14.37 11.58
N ALA A 265 4.99 14.57 11.20
CA ALA A 265 4.50 15.79 10.61
C ALA A 265 3.14 16.09 11.24
N GLU A 266 3.02 17.26 11.87
CA GLU A 266 1.82 17.65 12.61
C GLU A 266 1.37 19.06 12.23
N SER A 267 0.05 19.26 12.24
CA SER A 267 -0.63 20.53 12.00
C SER A 267 -1.46 20.90 13.23
N GLU A 268 -1.33 22.13 13.72
CA GLU A 268 -2.09 22.68 14.84
C GLU A 268 -2.82 23.96 14.41
#